data_AF-E3QHH5-F1
#
_entry.id   AF-E3QHH5-F1
#
_cell.length_a   1.000
_cell.length_b   1.000
_cell.length_c   1.000
_cell.angle_alpha   90.00
_cell.angle_beta   90.00
_cell.angle_gamma   90.00
#
_symmetry.space_group_name_H-M   'P 1'
#
loop_
_entity.id
_entity.type
_entity.pdbx_description
1 polymer ?
#
loop_
_entity_poly.entity_id
_entity_poly.type
_entity_poly.pdbx_seq_one_letter_code
_entity_poly.pdbx_strand_id
1 'polypeptide(L)'
;MVMDLAAGLAFLHENGIVHRDVKPDNLLVCDSLQRKSLQPWGIAPVMLKLCDFGCSVILSDYNQGYVFTHTVGTPGWMAPEVEQGLPVDSGLLFKTDLYSLGLVAAHIFKSRRLSPSPGPDLRTTPADVRARKRKHGERDEGDESVDGLSILAEQPDVTTQRANKNDQGIGKGTTGPLANRR
;
A
#
# COMPACT_ATOMS: atom_id res chain seq x y z
N MET A 1 -6.89 -5.33 18.00
CA MET A 1 -6.47 -5.49 16.60
C MET A 1 -5.41 -4.46 16.24
N VAL A 2 -5.74 -3.22 15.83
CA VAL A 2 -4.71 -2.24 15.43
C VAL A 2 -3.70 -1.94 16.55
N MET A 3 -4.14 -1.86 17.80
CA MET A 3 -3.23 -1.71 18.95
C MET A 3 -2.28 -2.91 19.14
N ASP A 4 -2.74 -4.13 18.86
CA ASP A 4 -1.88 -5.32 18.95
C ASP A 4 -0.77 -5.25 17.89
N LEU A 5 -1.11 -4.81 16.67
CA LEU A 5 -0.16 -4.60 15.58
C LEU A 5 0.84 -3.47 15.91
N ALA A 6 0.36 -2.33 16.39
CA ALA A 6 1.24 -1.21 16.77
C ALA A 6 2.21 -1.61 17.89
N ALA A 7 1.76 -2.37 18.88
CA ALA A 7 2.62 -2.91 19.93
C ALA A 7 3.66 -3.90 19.38
N GLY A 8 3.27 -4.76 18.44
CA GLY A 8 4.19 -5.67 17.75
C GLY A 8 5.27 -4.93 16.97
N LEU A 9 4.91 -3.89 16.21
CA LEU A 9 5.88 -3.07 15.47
C LEU A 9 6.81 -2.30 16.40
N ALA A 10 6.28 -1.69 17.46
CA ALA A 10 7.11 -1.00 18.46
C ALA A 10 8.16 -1.94 19.05
N PHE A 11 7.76 -3.17 19.40
CA PHE A 11 8.70 -4.18 19.89
C PHE A 11 9.79 -4.53 18.86
N LEU A 12 9.44 -4.69 17.57
CA LEU A 12 10.44 -4.93 16.52
C LEU A 12 11.41 -3.76 16.38
N HIS A 13 10.87 -2.53 16.31
CA HIS A 13 11.66 -1.31 16.12
C HIS A 13 12.61 -1.04 17.29
N GLU A 14 12.18 -1.29 18.53
CA GLU A 14 13.03 -1.22 19.73
C GLU A 14 14.20 -2.21 19.70
N ASN A 15 14.02 -3.35 19.01
CA ASN A 15 15.08 -4.35 18.80
C ASN A 15 15.86 -4.13 17.48
N GLY A 16 15.66 -2.99 16.82
CA GLY A 16 16.36 -2.66 15.57
C GLY A 16 15.92 -3.52 14.38
N ILE A 17 14.73 -4.12 14.43
CA ILE A 17 14.17 -4.93 13.34
C ILE A 17 13.11 -4.09 12.61
N VAL A 18 13.21 -3.97 11.29
CA VAL A 18 12.17 -3.34 10.45
C VAL A 18 11.51 -4.40 9.59
N HIS A 19 10.18 -4.43 9.54
CA HIS A 19 9.42 -5.50 8.90
C HIS A 19 9.35 -5.35 7.37
N ARG A 20 9.12 -4.13 6.88
CA ARG A 20 9.06 -3.73 5.46
C ARG A 20 7.99 -4.40 4.59
N ASP A 21 7.11 -5.24 5.13
CA ASP A 21 5.99 -5.86 4.41
C ASP A 21 4.76 -6.00 5.30
N VAL A 22 4.41 -4.92 5.99
CA VAL A 22 3.21 -4.86 6.83
C VAL A 22 1.97 -4.74 5.94
N LYS A 23 1.16 -5.80 5.92
CA LYS A 23 -0.09 -5.89 5.13
C LYS A 23 -1.07 -6.85 5.80
N PRO A 24 -2.36 -6.83 5.47
CA PRO A 24 -3.35 -7.70 6.09
C PRO A 24 -3.02 -9.20 6.01
N ASP A 25 -2.44 -9.65 4.90
CA ASP A 25 -2.03 -11.05 4.67
C ASP A 25 -0.97 -11.52 5.66
N ASN A 26 -0.16 -10.61 6.20
CA ASN A 26 0.90 -10.87 7.18
C ASN A 26 0.43 -10.68 8.62
N LEU A 27 -0.89 -10.64 8.86
CA LEU A 27 -1.49 -10.50 10.19
C LEU A 27 -2.27 -11.76 10.55
N LEU A 28 -1.73 -12.51 11.51
CA LEU A 28 -2.40 -13.68 12.06
C LEU A 28 -3.38 -13.26 13.15
N VAL A 29 -4.63 -13.72 13.04
CA VAL A 29 -5.66 -13.59 14.06
C VAL A 29 -5.61 -14.83 14.95
N CYS A 30 -5.16 -14.68 16.19
CA CYS A 30 -5.07 -15.76 17.15
C CYS A 30 -6.12 -15.63 18.25
N ASP A 31 -6.61 -16.75 18.77
CA ASP A 31 -7.40 -16.74 19.99
C ASP A 31 -6.57 -16.24 21.18
N SER A 32 -7.16 -15.37 21.99
CA SER A 32 -6.56 -14.81 23.20
C SER A 32 -7.30 -15.32 24.42
N LEU A 33 -6.76 -16.36 25.05
CA LEU A 33 -7.30 -16.92 26.29
C LEU A 33 -7.37 -15.88 27.41
N GLN A 34 -6.40 -14.97 27.48
CA GLN A 34 -6.34 -13.91 28.50
C GLN A 34 -7.44 -12.86 28.35
N ARG A 35 -7.95 -12.64 27.13
CA ARG A 35 -9.03 -11.67 26.87
C ARG A 35 -10.44 -12.29 26.95
N LYS A 36 -10.57 -13.61 27.16
CA LYS A 36 -11.87 -14.31 27.37
C LYS A 36 -12.65 -13.76 28.56
N SER A 37 -11.96 -13.21 29.55
CA SER A 37 -12.54 -12.65 30.77
C SER A 37 -13.15 -11.23 30.60
N LEU A 38 -12.86 -10.53 29.50
CA LEU A 38 -13.01 -9.06 29.43
C LEU A 38 -14.12 -8.53 28.51
N GLN A 39 -14.93 -9.36 27.85
CA GLN A 39 -15.89 -8.87 26.83
C GLN A 39 -17.35 -9.16 27.18
N PRO A 40 -18.17 -8.13 27.48
CA PRO A 40 -19.62 -8.26 27.70
C PRO A 40 -20.44 -8.56 26.44
N TRP A 41 -19.87 -8.40 25.24
CA TRP A 41 -20.61 -8.29 23.97
C TRP A 41 -20.49 -9.51 23.04
N GLY A 42 -20.05 -10.66 23.55
CA GLY A 42 -20.03 -11.93 22.80
C GLY A 42 -19.02 -12.02 21.64
N ILE A 43 -18.10 -11.06 21.52
CA ILE A 43 -17.02 -11.13 20.53
C ILE A 43 -15.89 -12.02 21.08
N ALA A 44 -15.49 -13.02 20.30
CA ALA A 44 -14.36 -13.87 20.63
C ALA A 44 -13.08 -13.00 20.83
N PRO A 45 -12.34 -13.21 21.92
CA PRO A 45 -11.14 -12.43 22.18
C PRO A 45 -10.03 -12.83 21.21
N VAL A 46 -9.75 -11.99 20.23
CA VAL A 46 -8.72 -12.26 19.21
C VAL A 46 -7.56 -11.28 19.28
N MET A 47 -6.33 -11.79 19.16
CA MET A 47 -5.08 -11.04 19.15
C MET A 47 -4.47 -11.05 17.74
N LEU A 48 -3.99 -9.91 17.26
CA LEU A 48 -3.17 -9.88 16.05
C LEU A 48 -1.71 -10.16 16.37
N LYS A 49 -1.07 -10.95 15.51
CA LYS A 49 0.38 -11.17 15.50
C LYS A 49 0.91 -10.96 14.10
N LEU A 50 2.06 -10.28 13.99
CA LEU A 50 2.80 -10.19 12.74
C LEU A 50 3.43 -11.53 12.38
N CYS A 51 3.46 -11.85 11.10
CA CYS A 51 4.19 -12.97 10.53
C CYS A 51 4.91 -12.55 9.25
N ASP A 52 5.68 -13.49 8.68
CA ASP A 52 6.44 -13.32 7.45
C ASP A 52 7.50 -12.21 7.49
N PHE A 53 8.69 -12.58 7.95
CA PHE A 53 9.86 -11.71 8.01
C PHE A 53 10.75 -11.82 6.76
N GLY A 54 10.24 -12.36 5.64
CA GLY A 54 11.03 -12.55 4.42
C GLY A 54 11.57 -11.26 3.82
N CYS A 55 10.89 -10.14 4.08
CA CYS A 55 11.32 -8.80 3.68
C CYS A 55 12.02 -8.03 4.81
N SER A 56 12.11 -8.57 6.02
CA SER A 56 12.60 -7.83 7.18
C SER A 56 14.11 -7.63 7.16
N VAL A 57 14.59 -6.64 7.91
CA VAL A 57 16.02 -6.37 8.09
C VAL A 57 16.33 -6.13 9.56
N ILE A 58 17.54 -6.53 9.97
CA ILE A 58 18.10 -6.19 11.27
C ILE A 58 19.08 -5.04 11.04
N LEU A 59 18.79 -3.87 11.60
CA LEU A 59 19.56 -2.65 11.34
C LEU A 59 21.01 -2.75 11.82
N SER A 60 21.31 -3.62 12.80
CA SER A 60 22.68 -3.88 13.27
C SER A 60 23.58 -4.55 12.24
N ASP A 61 23.01 -5.18 11.22
CA ASP A 61 23.77 -5.85 10.15
C ASP A 61 24.29 -4.84 9.10
N TYR A 62 23.88 -3.57 9.22
CA TYR A 62 24.24 -2.48 8.32
C TYR A 62 25.10 -1.45 9.03
N ASN A 63 25.97 -0.77 8.27
CA ASN A 63 26.75 0.34 8.79
C ASN A 63 25.85 1.51 9.19
N GLN A 64 26.29 2.31 10.17
CA GLN A 64 25.60 3.55 10.52
C GLN A 64 25.51 4.48 9.31
N GLY A 65 24.33 5.05 9.08
CA GLY A 65 24.05 5.89 7.92
C GLY A 65 23.91 5.10 6.61
N TYR A 66 23.73 3.78 6.68
CA TYR A 66 23.36 3.01 5.49
C TYR A 66 22.04 3.51 4.92
N VAL A 67 21.97 3.58 3.60
CA VAL A 67 20.82 4.10 2.87
C VAL A 67 20.21 2.97 2.05
N PHE A 68 18.93 2.70 2.31
CA PHE A 68 18.13 1.74 1.57
C PHE A 68 17.54 2.39 0.33
N THR A 69 17.76 1.80 -0.84
CA THR A 69 17.20 2.27 -2.13
C THR A 69 16.40 1.20 -2.85
N HIS A 70 16.38 -0.03 -2.33
CA HIS A 70 15.66 -1.14 -2.93
C HIS A 70 14.17 -1.07 -2.58
N THR A 71 13.32 -1.11 -3.60
CA THR A 71 11.89 -1.34 -3.45
C THR A 71 11.66 -2.78 -3.00
N VAL A 72 11.27 -2.94 -1.74
CA VAL A 72 10.97 -4.24 -1.12
C VAL A 72 9.63 -4.14 -0.39
N GLY A 73 8.84 -5.22 -0.46
CA GLY A 73 7.51 -5.31 0.11
C GLY A 73 6.44 -5.45 -0.97
N THR A 74 5.19 -5.37 -0.55
CA THR A 74 4.02 -5.57 -1.43
C THR A 74 3.47 -4.24 -1.93
N PRO A 75 3.34 -4.03 -3.27
CA PRO A 75 2.74 -2.82 -3.85
C PRO A 75 1.37 -2.48 -3.27
N GLY A 76 1.09 -1.20 -3.10
CA GLY A 76 -0.14 -0.70 -2.45
C GLY A 76 -0.13 -0.73 -0.93
N TRP A 77 0.87 -1.34 -0.29
CA TRP A 77 1.10 -1.28 1.17
C TRP A 77 2.39 -0.55 1.55
N MET A 78 3.29 -0.32 0.59
CA MET A 78 4.57 0.35 0.82
C MET A 78 4.41 1.85 1.05
N ALA A 79 5.36 2.43 1.80
CA ALA A 79 5.52 3.88 1.86
C ALA A 79 5.90 4.45 0.47
N PRO A 80 5.43 5.65 0.10
CA PRO A 80 5.63 6.20 -1.24
C PRO A 80 7.11 6.37 -1.58
N GLU A 81 7.95 6.70 -0.61
CA GLU A 81 9.40 6.79 -0.78
C GLU A 81 10.04 5.43 -1.14
N VAL A 82 9.52 4.32 -0.61
CA VAL A 82 10.01 2.97 -0.93
C VAL A 82 9.51 2.54 -2.32
N GLU A 83 8.25 2.81 -2.62
CA GLU A 83 7.64 2.47 -3.91
C GLU A 83 8.29 3.23 -5.07
N GLN A 84 8.71 4.48 -4.83
CA GLN A 84 9.45 5.30 -5.80
C GLN A 84 10.95 4.97 -5.85
N GLY A 85 11.45 4.06 -5.00
CA GLY A 85 12.88 3.73 -4.90
C GLY A 85 13.74 4.90 -4.40
N LEU A 86 13.14 5.82 -3.65
CA LEU A 86 13.86 6.95 -3.06
C LEU A 86 14.77 6.47 -1.92
N PRO A 87 15.90 7.15 -1.70
CA PRO A 87 16.81 6.79 -0.63
C PRO A 87 16.18 6.98 0.76
N VAL A 88 16.23 5.95 1.60
CA VAL A 88 15.76 5.97 2.99
C VAL A 88 16.91 5.67 3.92
N ASP A 89 17.22 6.60 4.83
CA ASP A 89 18.23 6.38 5.86
C ASP A 89 17.81 5.25 6.81
N SER A 90 18.77 4.41 7.20
CA SER A 90 18.58 3.31 8.15
C SER A 90 17.89 3.73 9.46
N GLY A 91 18.19 4.93 9.98
CA GLY A 91 17.57 5.50 11.18
C GLY A 91 16.14 6.01 10.96
N LEU A 92 15.67 6.06 9.72
CA LEU A 92 14.30 6.44 9.34
C LEU A 92 13.49 5.28 8.78
N LEU A 93 14.13 4.15 8.48
CA LEU A 93 13.50 3.02 7.80
C LEU A 93 12.26 2.48 8.53
N PHE A 94 12.25 2.49 9.86
CA PHE A 94 11.10 2.06 10.66
C PHE A 94 9.81 2.87 10.38
N LYS A 95 9.92 4.10 9.88
CA LYS A 95 8.76 4.93 9.52
C LYS A 95 7.98 4.35 8.33
N THR A 96 8.63 3.55 7.49
CA THR A 96 7.97 2.86 6.38
C THR A 96 6.93 1.86 6.90
N ASP A 97 7.23 1.11 7.97
CA ASP A 97 6.26 0.24 8.65
C ASP A 97 5.10 1.04 9.25
N LEU A 98 5.35 2.27 9.75
CA LEU A 98 4.29 3.13 10.31
C LEU A 98 3.33 3.63 9.24
N TYR A 99 3.82 3.89 8.03
CA TYR A 99 2.97 4.20 6.89
C TYR A 99 2.05 3.01 6.56
N SER A 100 2.63 1.82 6.42
CA SER A 100 1.89 0.58 6.15
C SER A 100 0.89 0.23 7.25
N LEU A 101 1.24 0.45 8.52
CA LEU A 101 0.32 0.36 9.67
C LEU A 101 -0.90 1.26 9.48
N GLY A 102 -0.69 2.50 9.03
CA GLY A 102 -1.77 3.45 8.74
C GLY A 102 -2.73 2.94 7.67
N LEU A 103 -2.19 2.35 6.59
CA LEU A 103 -3.00 1.74 5.54
C LEU A 103 -3.80 0.54 6.05
N VAL A 104 -3.18 -0.35 6.83
CA VAL A 104 -3.85 -1.51 7.44
C VAL A 104 -4.97 -1.03 8.38
N ALA A 105 -4.71 -0.03 9.21
CA ALA A 105 -5.72 0.53 10.11
C ALA A 105 -6.91 1.07 9.29
N ALA A 106 -6.65 1.87 8.26
CA ALA A 106 -7.68 2.40 7.38
C ALA A 106 -8.48 1.29 6.67
N HIS A 107 -7.81 0.23 6.21
CA HIS A 107 -8.44 -0.94 5.62
C HIS A 107 -9.39 -1.64 6.60
N ILE A 108 -8.95 -1.91 7.83
CA ILE A 108 -9.77 -2.54 8.88
C ILE A 108 -11.00 -1.67 9.21
N PHE A 109 -10.84 -0.35 9.29
CA PHE A 109 -11.96 0.56 9.58
C PHE A 109 -12.99 0.65 8.45
N LYS A 110 -12.55 0.65 7.18
CA LYS A 110 -13.45 0.65 6.01
C LYS A 110 -14.22 -0.66 5.87
N SER A 111 -13.56 -1.80 6.10
CA SER A 111 -14.18 -3.12 5.97
C SER A 111 -15.30 -3.39 6.99
N ARG A 112 -15.39 -2.59 8.07
CA ARG A 112 -16.50 -2.64 9.04
C ARG A 112 -17.78 -1.92 8.60
N ARG A 113 -17.76 -1.16 7.49
CA ARG A 113 -18.95 -0.47 6.94
C ARG A 113 -19.70 -1.28 5.89
N LEU A 114 -19.15 -2.40 5.41
CA LEU A 114 -19.90 -3.38 4.63
C LEU A 114 -20.69 -4.27 5.60
N SER A 115 -21.70 -3.70 6.25
CA SER A 115 -22.77 -4.51 6.82
C SER A 115 -23.39 -5.34 5.69
N PRO A 116 -23.77 -6.61 5.91
CA PRO A 116 -24.55 -7.32 4.92
C PRO A 116 -25.77 -6.45 4.58
N SER A 117 -25.92 -6.07 3.31
CA SER A 117 -27.26 -5.79 2.80
C SER A 117 -28.14 -6.92 3.33
N PRO A 118 -29.29 -6.64 3.98
CA PRO A 118 -30.19 -7.70 4.34
C PRO A 118 -30.49 -8.46 3.04
N GLY A 119 -29.88 -9.65 2.92
CA GLY A 119 -30.15 -10.54 1.81
C GLY A 119 -31.66 -10.75 1.76
N PRO A 120 -32.24 -10.96 0.57
CA PRO A 120 -33.68 -11.12 0.45
C PRO A 120 -34.14 -12.15 1.47
N ASP A 121 -35.02 -11.72 2.37
CA ASP A 121 -35.53 -12.54 3.47
C ASP A 121 -36.05 -13.87 2.90
N LEU A 122 -35.37 -14.96 3.23
CA LEU A 122 -35.76 -16.32 2.84
C LEU A 122 -37.04 -16.76 3.56
N ARG A 123 -37.62 -15.92 4.44
CA ARG A 123 -38.97 -16.08 5.00
C ARG A 123 -40.06 -15.41 4.18
N THR A 124 -39.83 -15.14 2.89
CA THR A 124 -40.95 -14.86 1.98
C THR A 124 -41.86 -16.07 1.98
N THR A 125 -43.06 -15.89 2.53
CA THR A 125 -44.08 -16.93 2.51
C THR A 125 -44.51 -17.14 1.04
N PRO A 126 -45.04 -18.32 0.67
CA PRO A 126 -45.58 -18.53 -0.68
C PRO A 126 -46.63 -17.49 -1.10
N ALA A 127 -47.25 -16.78 -0.14
CA ALA A 127 -48.16 -15.67 -0.40
C ALA A 127 -47.48 -14.42 -0.97
N ASP A 128 -46.24 -14.12 -0.56
CA ASP A 128 -45.49 -12.93 -0.98
C ASP A 128 -44.99 -13.03 -2.44
N VAL A 129 -44.68 -14.24 -2.88
CA VAL A 129 -44.31 -14.55 -4.28
C VAL A 129 -45.48 -14.27 -5.23
N ARG A 130 -46.72 -14.48 -4.76
CA ARG A 130 -47.94 -14.27 -5.56
C ARG A 130 -48.30 -12.79 -5.68
N ALA A 131 -47.92 -11.96 -4.72
CA ALA A 131 -48.10 -10.51 -4.79
C ALA A 131 -47.14 -9.84 -5.79
N ARG A 132 -45.91 -10.34 -5.93
CA ARG A 132 -44.92 -9.78 -6.88
C ARG A 132 -45.24 -10.08 -8.35
N LYS A 133 -45.86 -11.23 -8.66
CA LYS A 133 -46.27 -11.55 -10.04
C LYS A 133 -47.43 -10.70 -10.59
N ARG A 134 -48.12 -9.92 -9.75
CA ARG A 134 -49.20 -9.02 -10.20
C ARG A 134 -48.75 -7.59 -10.50
N LYS A 135 -47.51 -7.21 -10.18
CA LYS A 135 -46.98 -5.86 -10.43
C LYS A 135 -46.03 -5.75 -11.63
N HIS A 136 -45.82 -6.81 -12.40
CA HIS A 136 -44.87 -6.83 -13.52
C HIS A 136 -45.52 -7.12 -14.88
N GLY A 137 -46.79 -6.73 -15.05
CA GLY A 137 -47.52 -6.89 -16.29
C GLY A 137 -48.40 -5.68 -16.56
N GLU A 138 -47.77 -4.59 -17.01
CA GLU A 138 -48.32 -3.43 -17.76
C GLU A 138 -47.17 -2.39 -17.82
N ARG A 139 -46.41 -2.33 -18.93
CA ARG A 139 -46.51 -1.31 -20.03
C ARG A 139 -46.08 0.09 -19.56
N ASP A 140 -45.20 0.85 -20.20
CA ASP A 140 -44.76 0.91 -21.60
C ASP A 140 -43.35 1.56 -21.75
N GLU A 141 -42.80 1.28 -22.92
CA GLU A 141 -41.76 1.91 -23.76
C GLU A 141 -41.24 3.32 -23.45
N GLY A 142 -39.94 3.51 -23.70
CA GLY A 142 -39.33 4.79 -24.07
C GLY A 142 -38.31 5.32 -23.04
N ASP A 143 -37.02 5.12 -23.27
CA ASP A 143 -36.15 6.19 -23.79
C ASP A 143 -34.69 5.70 -23.91
N GLU A 144 -34.04 6.11 -24.99
CA GLU A 144 -32.65 5.83 -25.30
C GLU A 144 -31.72 6.74 -24.48
N SER A 145 -30.65 6.17 -23.92
CA SER A 145 -29.32 6.81 -23.88
C SER A 145 -28.31 5.84 -23.29
N VAL A 146 -27.57 5.22 -24.20
CA VAL A 146 -26.28 4.58 -23.95
C VAL A 146 -25.23 5.67 -23.84
N ASP A 147 -24.83 6.00 -22.62
CA ASP A 147 -23.54 6.65 -22.35
C ASP A 147 -22.77 5.69 -21.43
N GLY A 148 -21.65 5.10 -21.84
CA GLY A 148 -20.58 5.74 -22.58
C GLY A 148 -19.35 5.65 -21.70
N LEU A 149 -18.84 4.43 -21.56
CA LEU A 149 -17.60 4.11 -20.88
C LEU A 149 -16.45 4.71 -21.73
N SER A 150 -15.97 5.90 -21.43
CA SER A 150 -14.77 6.45 -22.08
C SER A 150 -14.23 7.71 -21.39
N ILE A 151 -12.90 7.91 -21.48
CA ILE A 151 -12.15 9.19 -21.39
C ILE A 151 -11.86 9.66 -19.92
N LEU A 152 -10.62 9.78 -19.40
CA LEU A 152 -9.26 9.87 -19.95
C LEU A 152 -8.22 9.26 -19.01
N ALA A 153 -7.41 8.37 -19.57
CA ALA A 153 -5.99 8.29 -19.25
C ALA A 153 -5.28 9.45 -19.99
N GLU A 154 -4.53 10.28 -19.28
CA GLU A 154 -3.51 11.13 -19.90
C GLU A 154 -2.13 10.68 -19.41
N GLN A 155 -1.47 9.94 -20.31
CA GLN A 155 -0.03 9.78 -20.36
C GLN A 155 0.56 11.02 -21.04
N PRO A 156 1.71 11.54 -20.62
CA PRO A 156 2.63 12.16 -21.56
C PRO A 156 3.66 11.13 -22.00
N ASP A 157 3.47 10.65 -23.23
CA ASP A 157 4.39 9.76 -23.93
C ASP A 157 5.63 10.54 -24.41
N VAL A 158 6.76 9.85 -24.35
CA VAL A 158 8.09 10.32 -24.74
C VAL A 158 8.26 10.05 -26.23
N THR A 159 8.61 11.05 -27.03
CA THR A 159 9.23 10.82 -28.35
C THR A 159 10.34 11.83 -28.64
N THR A 160 11.55 11.36 -28.42
CA THR A 160 12.79 11.51 -29.20
C THR A 160 12.74 12.41 -30.45
N GLN A 161 13.57 13.46 -30.45
CA GLN A 161 14.38 13.80 -31.63
C GLN A 161 15.85 14.00 -31.23
N ARG A 162 16.68 13.05 -31.63
CA ARG A 162 18.13 13.17 -31.82
C ARG A 162 18.37 13.91 -33.14
N ALA A 163 19.23 14.93 -33.15
CA ALA A 163 20.13 15.19 -34.26
C ALA A 163 21.31 16.09 -33.84
N ASN A 164 22.49 15.47 -33.80
CA ASN A 164 23.81 16.07 -33.78
C ASN A 164 24.01 17.11 -34.90
N LYS A 165 24.80 18.15 -34.64
CA LYS A 165 25.86 18.56 -35.58
C LYS A 165 26.97 19.32 -34.87
N ASN A 166 28.16 18.74 -34.98
CA ASN A 166 29.48 19.30 -34.73
C ASN A 166 29.63 20.68 -35.37
N ASP A 167 30.31 21.59 -34.67
CA ASP A 167 31.19 22.53 -35.33
C ASP A 167 32.55 22.54 -34.63
N GLN A 168 33.54 21.98 -35.32
CA GLN A 168 34.95 22.19 -35.07
C GLN A 168 35.46 23.16 -36.13
N GLY A 169 36.16 24.20 -35.70
CA GLY A 169 36.87 25.11 -36.59
C GLY A 169 37.92 25.96 -35.87
N ILE A 170 39.13 25.39 -35.68
CA ILE A 170 40.46 25.94 -36.04
C ILE A 170 40.67 27.45 -35.74
N GLY A 171 41.64 27.94 -34.96
CA GLY A 171 43.01 27.51 -34.66
C GLY A 171 43.95 28.74 -34.72
N LYS A 172 45.15 28.62 -34.10
CA LYS A 172 46.37 29.49 -34.06
C LYS A 172 46.65 30.03 -32.65
N GLY A 173 47.65 29.50 -31.95
CA GLY A 173 49.08 29.87 -32.03
C GLY A 173 49.35 30.90 -30.91
N THR A 174 50.26 30.72 -29.94
CA THR A 174 51.71 30.60 -30.08
C THR A 174 52.37 30.37 -28.70
N THR A 175 53.41 29.52 -28.68
CA THR A 175 54.67 29.60 -27.90
C THR A 175 54.66 29.70 -26.35
N GLY A 176 55.38 28.77 -25.69
CA GLY A 176 55.77 28.83 -24.27
C GLY A 176 56.79 29.95 -23.94
N PRO A 177 57.53 29.92 -22.81
CA PRO A 177 58.23 28.72 -22.33
C PRO A 177 58.41 28.56 -20.79
N LEU A 178 58.99 27.41 -20.43
CA LEU A 178 60.00 27.16 -19.37
C LEU A 178 59.63 27.28 -17.87
N ALA A 179 59.72 26.12 -17.20
CA ALA A 179 60.52 25.81 -16.01
C ALA A 179 60.60 26.85 -14.87
N ASN A 180 60.28 26.44 -13.63
CA ASN A 180 61.33 25.95 -12.72
C ASN A 180 60.76 25.29 -11.46
N ARG A 181 61.53 24.33 -10.96
CA ARG A 181 61.44 23.73 -9.63
C ARG A 181 61.54 24.80 -8.53
N ARG A 182 60.85 24.57 -7.41
CA ARG A 182 61.45 24.41 -6.08
C ARG A 182 60.49 23.67 -5.18
#